data_AF-A0A924D431-F1
#
_entry.id   AF-A0A924D431-F1
#
_cell.length_a   1.000
_cell.length_b   1.000
_cell.length_c   1.000
_cell.angle_alpha   90.00
_cell.angle_beta   90.00
_cell.angle_gamma   90.00
#
_symmetry.space_group_name_H-M   'P 1'
#
loop_
_entity.id
_entity.type
_entity.pdbx_description
1 polymer ?
#
loop_
_entity_poly.entity_id
_entity_poly.type
_entity_poly.pdbx_seq_one_letter_code
_entity_poly.pdbx_strand_id
1 'polypeptide(L)' 'TITPLQVNKKINSLPASLLQEVDKYIDFLNYRYSDWAEQLSEDQIQLIEKGNNDIEENRLIPHNEAKERIKEYIKNKSV' A
#
# COMPACT_ATOMS: atom_id res chain seq x y z
N THR A 1 10.54 40.03 -13.80
CA THR A 1 11.04 38.69 -13.46
C THR A 1 10.86 38.47 -11.99
N ILE A 2 10.12 37.43 -11.59
CA ILE A 2 9.93 37.11 -10.17
C ILE A 2 11.19 36.42 -9.66
N THR A 3 11.79 36.93 -8.60
CA THR A 3 13.00 36.32 -8.02
C THR A 3 12.62 35.19 -7.04
N PRO A 4 13.49 34.19 -6.82
CA PRO A 4 13.24 33.13 -5.84
C PRO A 4 12.89 33.66 -4.44
N LEU A 5 13.47 34.80 -4.05
CA LEU A 5 13.17 35.48 -2.79
C LEU A 5 11.73 36.02 -2.71
N GLN A 6 11.22 36.57 -3.82
CA GLN A 6 9.84 37.05 -3.92
C GLN A 6 8.84 35.88 -3.89
N VAL A 7 9.20 34.74 -4.47
CA VAL A 7 8.40 33.50 -4.38
C VAL A 7 8.33 33.01 -2.93
N ASN A 8 9.47 32.89 -2.25
CA ASN A 8 9.52 32.43 -0.86
C ASN A 8 8.73 33.33 0.09
N LYS A 9 8.81 34.66 -0.06
CA LYS A 9 7.99 35.58 0.74
C LYS A 9 6.50 35.36 0.53
N LYS A 10 6.08 35.11 -0.71
CA LYS A 10 4.68 34.91 -1.04
C LYS A 10 4.16 33.57 -0.50
N ILE A 11 4.94 32.50 -0.59
CA ILE A 11 4.62 31.19 0.01
C ILE A 11 4.52 31.30 1.53
N ASN A 12 5.47 31.96 2.18
CA ASN A 12 5.48 32.14 3.63
C ASN A 12 4.38 33.10 4.13
N SER A 13 3.77 33.88 3.24
CA SER A 13 2.62 34.74 3.57
C SER A 13 1.28 34.03 3.46
N LEU A 14 1.25 32.79 2.94
CA LEU A 14 0.04 31.99 2.89
C LEU A 14 -0.34 31.51 4.30
N PRO A 15 -1.65 31.42 4.62
CA PRO A 15 -2.09 30.84 5.89
C PRO A 15 -1.58 29.41 6.06
N ALA A 16 -1.13 29.06 7.26
CA ALA A 16 -0.66 27.70 7.57
C ALA A 16 -1.74 26.65 7.29
N SER A 17 -3.02 27.00 7.45
CA SER A 17 -4.16 26.12 7.10
C SER A 17 -4.22 25.79 5.61
N LEU A 18 -3.96 26.77 4.74
CA LEU A 18 -3.96 26.56 3.29
C LEU A 18 -2.77 25.69 2.86
N LEU A 19 -1.60 25.90 3.48
CA LEU A 19 -0.43 25.05 3.23
C LEU A 19 -0.69 23.60 3.65
N GLN A 20 -1.34 23.38 4.81
CA GLN A 20 -1.76 22.05 5.26
C GLN A 20 -2.81 21.40 4.34
N GLU A 21 -3.74 22.17 3.79
CA GLU A 21 -4.74 21.66 2.83
C GLU A 21 -4.09 21.24 1.51
N VAL A 22 -3.14 22.03 1.01
CA VAL A 22 -2.37 21.71 -0.20
C VAL A 22 -1.53 20.45 0.01
N ASP A 23 -0.86 20.34 1.17
CA ASP A 23 -0.06 19.16 1.55
C ASP A 23 -0.92 17.88 1.59
N LYS A 24 -2.08 17.94 2.27
CA LYS A 24 -3.05 16.83 2.29
C LYS A 24 -3.57 16.46 0.90
N TYR A 25 -3.78 17.45 0.03
CA TYR A 25 -4.23 17.18 -1.33
C TYR A 25 -3.13 16.50 -2.16
N ILE A 26 -1.87 16.93 -2.00
CA ILE A 26 -0.71 16.28 -2.63
C ILE A 26 -0.59 14.83 -2.14
N ASP A 27 -0.73 14.58 -0.84
CA ASP A 27 -0.73 13.22 -0.28
C ASP A 27 -1.86 12.35 -0.84
N PHE A 28 -3.07 12.92 -0.98
CA PHE A 28 -4.19 12.23 -1.62
C PHE A 28 -3.88 11.89 -3.08
N LEU A 29 -3.31 12.82 -3.84
CA LEU A 29 -2.92 12.57 -5.23
C LEU A 29 -1.86 11.47 -5.32
N ASN A 30 -0.85 11.51 -4.46
CA ASN A 30 0.18 10.47 -4.40
C ASN A 30 -0.43 9.12 -4.04
N TYR A 31 -1.31 9.04 -3.04
CA TYR A 31 -2.01 7.80 -2.72
C TYR A 31 -2.91 7.31 -3.86
N ARG A 32 -3.66 8.21 -4.50
CA ARG A 32 -4.67 7.86 -5.50
C ARG A 32 -4.08 7.43 -6.83
N TYR A 33 -2.95 8.02 -7.20
CA TYR A 33 -2.31 7.85 -8.50
C TYR A 33 -0.96 7.12 -8.43
N SER A 34 -0.43 6.83 -7.25
CA SER A 34 0.63 5.82 -7.13
C SER A 34 0.06 4.48 -7.53
N ASP A 35 0.74 3.78 -8.42
CA ASP A 35 0.45 2.38 -8.66
C ASP A 35 0.90 1.60 -7.41
N TRP A 36 -0.06 1.01 -6.71
CA TRP A 36 0.23 0.21 -5.52
C TRP A 36 1.08 -1.02 -5.87
N ALA A 37 1.04 -1.48 -7.13
CA ALA A 37 1.85 -2.59 -7.61
C ALA A 37 3.35 -2.23 -7.63
N GLU A 38 3.70 -0.96 -7.88
CA GLU A 38 5.10 -0.49 -7.86
C GLU A 38 5.69 -0.45 -6.43
N GLN A 39 4.84 -0.55 -5.41
CA GLN A 39 5.24 -0.52 -4.00
C GLN A 39 5.40 -1.92 -3.39
N LEU A 40 5.11 -2.98 -4.15
CA LEU A 40 5.22 -4.35 -3.66
C LEU A 40 6.68 -4.78 -3.54
N SER A 41 7.02 -5.45 -2.45
CA SER A 41 8.31 -6.14 -2.35
C SER A 41 8.35 -7.36 -3.28
N GLU A 42 9.54 -7.83 -3.61
CA GLU A 42 9.73 -9.02 -4.43
C GLU A 42 9.00 -10.24 -3.84
N ASP A 43 9.08 -10.43 -2.53
CA ASP A 43 8.34 -11.49 -1.81
C ASP A 43 6.82 -11.38 -1.99
N GLN A 44 6.27 -10.17 -1.99
CA GLN A 44 4.83 -9.94 -2.18
C GLN A 44 4.42 -10.24 -3.62
N ILE A 45 5.25 -9.86 -4.60
CA ILE A 45 5.03 -10.19 -6.01
C ILE A 45 5.02 -11.72 -6.20
N GLN A 46 5.99 -12.43 -5.62
CA GLN A 46 6.05 -13.89 -5.69
C GLN A 46 4.83 -14.56 -5.05
N LEU A 47 4.29 -14.01 -3.96
CA LEU A 47 3.05 -14.52 -3.34
C LEU A 47 1.84 -14.36 -4.27
N ILE A 48 1.76 -13.24 -4.99
CA ILE A 48 0.68 -12.99 -5.96
C ILE A 48 0.81 -13.96 -7.15
N GLU A 49 2.00 -14.12 -7.71
CA GLU A 49 2.25 -15.07 -8.80
C GLU A 49 1.92 -16.50 -8.39
N LYS A 50 2.33 -16.90 -7.18
CA LYS A 50 1.96 -18.20 -6.61
C LYS A 50 0.45 -18.35 -6.50
N GLY A 51 -0.25 -17.33 -6.01
CA GLY A 51 -1.71 -17.34 -5.91
C GLY A 51 -2.38 -17.53 -7.28
N ASN A 52 -1.88 -16.88 -8.33
CA ASN A 52 -2.38 -17.06 -9.69
C ASN A 52 -2.15 -18.50 -10.18
N ASN A 53 -0.95 -19.04 -10.00
CA ASN A 53 -0.63 -20.42 -10.37
C ASN A 53 -1.51 -21.42 -9.61
N ASP A 54 -1.78 -21.17 -8.32
CA ASP A 54 -2.66 -22.03 -7.51
C ASP A 54 -4.11 -22.00 -8.01
N ILE A 55 -4.58 -20.88 -8.55
CA ILE A 55 -5.91 -20.79 -9.20
C ILE A 55 -5.90 -21.56 -10.54
N GLU A 56 -4.90 -21.33 -11.39
CA GLU A 56 -4.78 -21.98 -12.71
C GLU A 56 -4.68 -23.50 -12.61
N GLU A 57 -3.92 -23.99 -11.64
CA GLU A 57 -3.73 -25.42 -11.39
C GLU A 57 -4.83 -26.03 -10.50
N ASN A 58 -5.86 -25.26 -10.15
CA ASN A 58 -6.97 -25.66 -9.30
C ASN A 58 -6.52 -26.22 -7.92
N ARG A 59 -5.41 -25.70 -7.39
CA ARG A 59 -4.88 -25.97 -6.04
C ARG A 59 -5.59 -25.12 -4.99
N LEU A 60 -6.92 -25.07 -5.06
CA LEU A 60 -7.76 -24.30 -4.17
C LEU A 60 -8.30 -25.19 -3.05
N ILE A 61 -8.22 -24.72 -1.81
CA ILE A 61 -8.84 -25.39 -0.67
C ILE A 61 -10.07 -24.61 -0.19
N PRO A 62 -11.17 -25.29 0.19
CA PRO A 62 -12.31 -24.64 0.81
C PRO A 62 -11.93 -23.93 2.11
N HIS A 63 -12.62 -22.83 2.41
CA HIS A 63 -12.36 -22.02 3.61
C HIS A 63 -12.41 -22.84 4.92
N ASN A 64 -13.34 -23.79 5.02
CA ASN A 64 -13.47 -24.66 6.19
C ASN A 64 -12.25 -25.57 6.38
N GLU A 65 -11.71 -26.08 5.27
CA GLU A 65 -10.50 -26.91 5.30
C GLU A 65 -9.27 -26.09 5.69
N ALA A 66 -9.14 -24.87 5.16
CA ALA A 66 -8.07 -23.96 5.56
C ALA A 66 -8.09 -23.66 7.06
N LYS A 67 -9.28 -23.43 7.64
CA LYS A 67 -9.47 -23.18 9.07
C LYS A 67 -8.97 -24.33 9.94
N GLU A 68 -9.33 -25.57 9.62
CA GLU A 68 -8.90 -26.73 10.39
C GLU A 68 -7.37 -26.95 10.26
N ARG A 69 -6.80 -26.79 9.05
CA ARG A 69 -5.34 -26.87 8.87
C ARG A 69 -4.56 -25.84 9.71
N ILE A 70 -5.04 -24.60 9.77
CA ILE A 70 -4.43 -23.54 10.60
C ILE A 70 -4.51 -23.90 12.07
N LYS A 71 -5.68 -24.35 12.52
CA LYS A 71 -5.91 -24.76 13.92
C LYS A 71 -5.01 -25.93 14.32
N GLU A 72 -4.84 -26.93 13.45
CA GLU A 72 -3.91 -28.03 13.64
C GLU A 72 -2.45 -27.57 13.70
N TYR A 73 -2.04 -26.69 12.79
CA TYR A 73 -0.70 -26.11 12.79
C TYR A 73 -0.39 -25.36 14.10
N ILE A 74 -1.33 -24.55 14.61
CA ILE A 74 -1.17 -23.83 15.89
C ILE A 74 -1.04 -24.80 17.05
N LYS A 75 -1.87 -25.86 17.08
CA LYS A 75 -1.79 -26.90 18.13
C LYS A 75 -0.42 -27.59 18.12
N ASN A 76 0.07 -27.97 16.94
CA ASN A 76 1.34 -28.68 16.80
C ASN A 76 2.57 -27.81 17.11
N LYS A 77 2.47 -26.48 16.94
CA LYS A 77 3.54 -25.53 17.27
C LYS A 77 3.55 -25.12 18.74
N SER A 78 2.46 -25.41 19.47
CA SER A 78 2.29 -25.12 20.89
C SER A 78 2.65 -26.32 21.79
N VAL A 79 3.20 -27.39 21.19
CA VAL A 79 3.76 -28.58 21.87
C VAL A 79 5.29 -28.51 21.83
#